data_AF-A0A381XDJ0-F1
#
_entry.id   AF-A0A381XDJ0-F1
#
_cell.length_a   1.000
_cell.length_b   1.000
_cell.length_c   1.000
_cell.angle_alpha   90.00
_cell.angle_beta   90.00
_cell.angle_gamma   90.00
#
_symmetry.space_group_name_H-M   'P 1'
#
loop_
_entity.id
_entity.type
_entity.pdbx_description
1 polymer ?
#
loop_
_entity_poly.entity_id
_entity_poly.type
_entity_poly.pdbx_seq_one_letter_code
_entity_poly.pdbx_strand_id
1 'polypeptide(L)' 'VKRRFRHPFYGKVISRSKKYHAHDEKNKFKKGDLVKIIETRPISKLKTWEVIDK' A
#
# COMPACT_ATOMS: atom_id res chain seq x y z
N VAL A 1 3.99 1.93 0.13
CA VAL A 1 3.23 3.17 -0.14
C VAL A 1 3.85 4.35 0.60
N LYS A 2 4.07 5.49 -0.07
CA LYS A 2 4.57 6.73 0.55
C LYS A 2 3.39 7.68 0.77
N ARG A 3 3.19 8.16 2.01
CA ARG A 3 2.21 9.21 2.35
C ARG A 3 2.93 10.47 2.79
N ARG A 4 2.41 11.64 2.41
CA ARG A 4 2.87 12.94 2.90
C ARG A 4 1.84 13.48 3.90
N PHE A 5 2.29 13.91 5.06
CA PHE A 5 1.45 14.55 6.07
C PHE A 5 2.21 15.71 6.72
N ARG A 6 1.49 16.69 7.25
CA ARG A 6 2.10 17.78 8.03
C ARG A 6 2.29 17.32 9.47
N HIS A 7 3.46 17.60 10.04
CA HIS A 7 3.67 17.38 11.47
C HIS A 7 2.69 18.27 12.26
N PRO A 8 1.94 17.72 13.23
CA PRO A 8 0.88 18.47 13.92
C PRO A 8 1.39 19.71 14.65
N PHE A 9 2.56 19.61 15.31
CA PHE A 9 3.17 20.73 16.01
C PHE A 9 4.04 21.62 15.09
N TYR A 10 5.06 21.06 14.42
CA TYR A 10 6.02 21.83 13.62
C TYR A 10 5.53 22.29 12.23
N GLY A 11 4.37 21.83 11.73
CA GLY A 11 3.86 22.16 10.38
C GLY A 11 4.68 21.63 9.20
N LYS A 12 5.89 21.09 9.43
CA LYS A 12 6.79 20.52 8.41
C LYS A 12 6.12 19.37 7.67
N VAL A 13 6.25 19.34 6.34
CA VAL A 13 5.74 18.23 5.51
C VAL A 13 6.70 17.05 5.61
N ILE A 14 6.21 15.93 6.14
CA ILE A 14 6.97 14.70 6.37
C ILE A 14 6.42 13.60 5.47
N SER A 15 7.32 12.84 4.83
CA SER A 15 6.96 11.63 4.09
C SER A 15 7.18 10.39 4.95
N ARG A 16 6.18 9.51 5.05
CA ARG A 16 6.30 8.21 5.73
C ARG A 16 5.96 7.07 4.78
N SER A 17 6.77 6.03 4.79
CA SER A 17 6.54 4.81 4.02
C SER A 17 6.00 3.70 4.92
N LYS A 18 4.98 2.99 4.44
CA LYS A 18 4.49 1.74 5.04
C LYS A 18 4.51 0.62 4.00
N LYS A 19 4.93 -0.56 4.44
CA LYS A 19 4.86 -1.81 3.66
C LYS A 19 3.48 -2.45 3.89
N TYR A 20 2.89 -2.99 2.85
CA TYR A 20 1.57 -3.62 2.87
C TYR A 20 1.67 -5.02 2.28
N HIS A 21 0.88 -5.95 2.80
CA HIS A 21 0.75 -7.29 2.24
C HIS A 21 -0.48 -7.28 1.32
N ALA A 22 -0.23 -7.17 0.02
CA ALA A 22 -1.28 -7.27 -0.97
C ALA A 22 -1.42 -8.71 -1.47
N HIS A 23 -2.65 -9.06 -1.86
CA HIS A 23 -3.00 -10.33 -2.43
C HIS A 23 -3.06 -10.21 -3.96
N ASP A 24 -2.45 -11.19 -4.63
CA ASP A 24 -2.51 -11.39 -6.06
C ASP A 24 -2.62 -12.92 -6.27
N GLU A 25 -3.74 -13.38 -6.83
CA GLU A 25 -3.97 -14.81 -7.08
C GLU A 25 -3.16 -15.33 -8.26
N LYS A 26 -2.90 -14.48 -9.27
CA LYS A 26 -2.33 -14.89 -10.56
C LYS A 26 -0.83 -14.59 -10.67
N ASN A 27 -0.21 -14.05 -9.60
CA ASN A 27 1.19 -13.62 -9.55
C ASN A 27 1.62 -12.83 -10.80
N LYS A 28 0.74 -11.94 -11.26
CA LYS A 28 0.94 -11.19 -12.50
C LYS A 28 1.98 -10.09 -12.32
N PHE A 29 2.10 -9.54 -11.11
CA PHE A 29 2.94 -8.39 -10.83
C PHE A 29 4.34 -8.82 -10.39
N LYS A 30 5.36 -8.16 -10.98
CA LYS A 30 6.76 -8.42 -10.67
C LYS A 30 7.33 -7.31 -9.79
N LYS A 31 8.52 -7.59 -9.23
CA LYS A 31 9.26 -6.60 -8.43
C LYS A 31 9.66 -5.43 -9.34
N GLY A 32 9.22 -4.23 -8.99
CA GLY A 32 9.50 -3.01 -9.76
C GLY A 32 8.25 -2.34 -10.31
N ASP A 33 7.13 -3.08 -10.39
CA ASP A 33 5.89 -2.55 -10.95
C ASP A 33 5.19 -1.59 -9.98
N LEU A 34 4.62 -0.52 -10.53
CA LEU A 34 3.82 0.45 -9.79
C LEU A 34 2.36 0.03 -9.83
N VAL A 35 1.87 -0.50 -8.72
CA VAL A 35 0.50 -1.02 -8.59
C VAL A 35 -0.37 -0.16 -7.70
N LYS A 36 -1.69 -0.19 -7.94
CA LYS A 36 -2.70 0.35 -7.03
C LYS A 36 -3.20 -0.78 -6.13
N ILE A 37 -3.63 -0.45 -4.91
CA ILE A 37 -4.19 -1.42 -3.97
C ILE A 37 -5.53 -0.93 -3.43
N ILE A 38 -6.46 -1.86 -3.23
CA ILE A 38 -7.79 -1.61 -2.65
C ILE A 38 -7.95 -2.39 -1.33
N GLU A 39 -8.78 -1.89 -0.43
CA GLU A 39 -9.21 -2.62 0.76
C GLU A 39 -10.22 -3.70 0.38
N THR A 40 -9.99 -4.92 0.86
CA THR A 40 -10.89 -6.06 0.61
C THR A 40 -11.14 -6.81 1.92
N ARG A 41 -11.98 -7.84 1.87
CA ARG A 41 -12.16 -8.75 3.01
C ARG A 41 -10.80 -9.33 3.44
N PRO A 42 -10.55 -9.59 4.72
CA PRO A 42 -9.32 -10.23 5.16
C PRO A 42 -9.13 -11.58 4.47
N ILE A 43 -8.07 -11.71 3.68
CA ILE A 43 -7.70 -12.96 2.99
C ILE A 43 -6.78 -13.79 3.89
N SER A 44 -6.01 -13.12 4.74
CA SER A 44 -5.23 -13.74 5.81
C SER A 44 -5.13 -12.83 7.02
N LYS A 45 -4.37 -13.24 8.04
CA LYS A 45 -4.05 -12.42 9.23
C LYS A 45 -3.45 -11.05 8.88
N LEU A 46 -2.72 -10.94 7.77
CA LEU A 46 -2.02 -9.72 7.36
C LEU A 46 -2.42 -9.20 5.97
N LYS A 47 -2.95 -10.07 5.10
CA LYS A 47 -3.37 -9.70 3.73
C LYS A 47 -4.82 -9.23 3.74
N THR A 48 -5.00 -7.92 3.77
CA THR A 48 -6.31 -7.24 3.68
C THR A 48 -6.41 -6.32 2.47
N TRP A 49 -5.42 -6.40 1.57
CA TRP A 49 -5.29 -5.52 0.40
C TRP A 49 -5.25 -6.39 -0.84
N GLU A 50 -5.93 -5.96 -1.90
CA GLU A 50 -5.91 -6.60 -3.21
C GLU A 50 -5.23 -5.68 -4.22
N VAL A 51 -4.47 -6.26 -5.16
CA VAL A 51 -3.76 -5.50 -6.20
C VAL A 51 -4.69 -5.23 -7.37
N ILE A 52 -4.80 -3.96 -7.77
CA ILE A 52 -5.50 -3.51 -8.98
C ILE A 52 -4.48 -2.94 -9.97
N ASP A 53 -4.66 -3.29 -11.25
CA ASP A 53 -3.87 -2.73 -12.35
C ASP A 53 -4.23 -1.25 -12.60
N LYS A 54 -3.32 -0.50 -13.23
CA LYS A 54 -3.41 0.96 -13.26
C LYS A 54 -4.58 1.52 -14.07
#